data_AF-A0A1I5AK51-F1
#
_entry.id   AF-A0A1I5AK51-F1
#
_cell.length_a   1.000
_cell.length_b   1.000
_cell.length_c   1.000
_cell.angle_alpha   90.00
_cell.angle_beta   90.00
_cell.angle_gamma   90.00
#
_symmetry.space_group_name_H-M   'P 1'
#
loop_
_entity.id
_entity.type
_entity.pdbx_description
1 polymer ?
#
loop_
_entity_poly.entity_id
_entity_poly.type
_entity_poly.pdbx_seq_one_letter_code
_entity_poly.pdbx_strand_id
1 'polypeptide(L)'
;MEGPDDLFIVGDPHQRIYDSHVSLTSLGINVRGRSTKLKVNYRTTQEILAWAVPLLGLTPAQGLDDSADTLDGYRSPMHGRRPVVKEYPDPDAEMNGLVEQVRTWLDAGVEPSAIGVATRYVWVMRKAARRLKDDGMTAFQVPNKSAGVQVGTMHKMKGLEFRCIAVIGADEKSLPSAKAITPEDENAKAHAQDVQKERCLLFVACTRARDHLYVSYAGSPSPFLPN
;
A
#
# COMPACT_ATOMS: atom_id res chain seq x y z
N MET A 1 -36.66 7.03 8.99
CA MET A 1 -37.69 6.01 8.71
C MET A 1 -36.96 4.72 8.42
N GLU A 2 -37.28 3.70 9.19
CA GLU A 2 -36.85 2.31 9.03
C GLU A 2 -37.79 1.64 8.02
N GLY A 3 -37.24 0.85 7.11
CA GLY A 3 -38.01 0.11 6.11
C GLY A 3 -37.29 -1.19 5.74
N PRO A 4 -37.99 -2.14 5.12
CA PRO A 4 -37.33 -3.28 4.47
C PRO A 4 -36.43 -2.75 3.35
N ASP A 5 -35.29 -3.40 3.12
CA ASP A 5 -34.22 -3.02 2.18
C ASP A 5 -33.23 -1.92 2.65
N ASP A 6 -32.78 -1.99 3.91
CA ASP A 6 -31.74 -1.10 4.44
C ASP A 6 -30.35 -1.47 3.88
N LEU A 7 -29.61 -0.48 3.36
CA LEU A 7 -28.33 -0.67 2.68
C LEU A 7 -27.16 -0.58 3.68
N PHE A 8 -26.32 -1.63 3.74
CA PHE A 8 -25.09 -1.61 4.53
C PHE A 8 -23.88 -1.34 3.64
N ILE A 9 -23.18 -0.24 3.90
CA ILE A 9 -22.00 0.20 3.12
C ILE A 9 -20.75 0.13 3.99
N VAL A 10 -19.71 -0.52 3.47
CA VAL A 10 -18.37 -0.54 4.07
C VAL A 10 -17.40 0.15 3.13
N GLY A 11 -16.55 1.02 3.68
CA GLY A 11 -15.48 1.65 2.92
C GLY A 11 -14.38 2.16 3.82
N ASP A 12 -13.20 2.33 3.24
CA ASP A 12 -12.03 2.92 3.88
C ASP A 12 -11.48 4.01 2.96
N PRO A 13 -11.65 5.31 3.32
CA PRO A 13 -11.13 6.43 2.54
C PRO A 13 -9.62 6.36 2.30
N HIS A 14 -8.85 5.80 3.23
CA HIS A 14 -7.40 5.68 3.14
C HIS A 14 -6.94 4.50 2.25
N GLN A 15 -7.86 3.60 1.89
CA GLN A 15 -7.61 2.55 0.88
C GLN A 15 -8.16 2.92 -0.51
N ARG A 16 -8.53 4.18 -0.75
CA ARG A 16 -8.95 4.65 -2.09
C ARG A 16 -7.74 4.79 -3.01
N ILE A 17 -7.67 3.89 -3.98
CA ILE A 17 -6.58 3.83 -4.99
C ILE A 17 -7.11 3.81 -6.43
N TYR A 18 -8.43 4.05 -6.60
CA TYR A 18 -9.11 4.11 -7.90
C TYR A 18 -9.92 5.42 -7.98
N ASP A 19 -10.21 5.87 -9.21
CA ASP A 19 -10.61 7.26 -9.51
C ASP A 19 -12.10 7.61 -9.23
N SER A 20 -12.85 6.74 -8.57
CA SER A 20 -14.27 7.01 -8.29
C SER A 20 -14.43 7.81 -6.99
N HIS A 21 -14.41 9.15 -7.09
CA HIS A 21 -14.89 10.04 -6.04
C HIS A 21 -16.41 10.16 -6.11
N VAL A 22 -17.11 9.37 -5.31
CA VAL A 22 -18.56 9.50 -5.16
C VAL A 22 -18.86 9.69 -3.68
N SER A 23 -19.45 10.84 -3.36
CA SER A 23 -19.99 11.06 -2.01
C SER A 23 -21.35 10.38 -1.92
N LEU A 24 -21.59 9.64 -0.85
CA LEU A 24 -22.88 8.93 -0.69
C LEU A 24 -24.03 9.95 -0.59
N THR A 25 -23.77 11.10 -0.01
CA THR A 25 -24.68 12.26 0.02
C THR A 25 -25.06 12.70 -1.38
N SER A 26 -24.10 12.78 -2.31
CA SER A 26 -24.37 13.18 -3.71
C SER A 26 -25.26 12.18 -4.46
N LEU A 27 -25.30 10.92 -4.01
CA LEU A 27 -26.20 9.88 -4.53
C LEU A 27 -27.56 9.83 -3.80
N GLY A 28 -27.83 10.75 -2.88
CA GLY A 28 -29.04 10.75 -2.06
C GLY A 28 -29.04 9.74 -0.91
N ILE A 29 -27.90 9.09 -0.63
CA ILE A 29 -27.75 8.13 0.46
C ILE A 29 -27.31 8.88 1.73
N ASN A 30 -28.24 9.10 2.66
CA ASN A 30 -27.96 9.80 3.91
C ASN A 30 -27.33 8.87 4.96
N VAL A 31 -26.01 8.95 5.11
CA VAL A 31 -25.23 8.18 6.10
C VAL A 31 -24.87 8.97 7.37
N ARG A 32 -25.23 10.27 7.44
CA ARG A 32 -24.85 11.17 8.54
C ARG A 32 -25.55 10.72 9.84
N GLY A 33 -24.76 10.51 10.90
CA GLY A 33 -25.26 10.00 12.19
C GLY A 33 -25.56 8.49 12.20
N ARG A 34 -25.31 7.78 11.10
CA ARG A 34 -25.48 6.32 10.97
C ARG A 34 -24.16 5.60 10.66
N SER A 35 -23.04 6.30 10.65
CA SER A 35 -21.72 5.74 10.40
C SER A 35 -21.02 5.36 11.71
N THR A 36 -20.37 4.19 11.71
CA THR A 36 -19.49 3.76 12.79
C THR A 36 -18.09 3.55 12.24
N LYS A 37 -17.07 4.13 12.88
CA LYS A 37 -15.66 3.95 12.48
C LYS A 37 -15.03 2.84 13.29
N LEU A 38 -14.50 1.83 12.61
CA LEU A 38 -13.70 0.77 13.23
C LEU A 38 -12.25 1.25 13.36
N LYS A 39 -11.75 1.33 14.59
CA LYS A 39 -10.41 1.89 14.89
C LYS A 39 -9.35 0.85 15.22
N VAL A 40 -9.72 -0.44 15.26
CA VAL A 40 -8.79 -1.51 15.64
C VAL A 40 -8.45 -2.36 14.41
N ASN A 41 -7.17 -2.41 14.06
CA ASN A 41 -6.64 -3.19 12.95
C ASN A 41 -6.11 -4.53 13.49
N TYR A 42 -6.79 -5.63 13.14
CA TYR A 42 -6.38 -6.99 13.51
C TYR A 42 -5.60 -7.71 12.40
N ARG A 43 -5.17 -6.99 11.35
CA ARG A 43 -4.45 -7.54 10.19
C ARG A 43 -2.95 -7.25 10.24
N THR A 44 -2.54 -6.05 10.62
CA THR A 44 -1.15 -5.61 10.54
C THR A 44 -0.64 -5.24 11.92
N THR A 45 0.65 -5.44 12.20
CA THR A 45 1.24 -5.06 13.50
C THR A 45 1.21 -3.55 13.74
N GLN A 46 1.26 -3.15 15.01
CA GLN A 46 1.30 -1.75 15.42
C GLN A 46 2.53 -1.04 14.87
N GLU A 47 3.68 -1.70 14.77
CA GLU A 47 4.93 -1.11 14.28
C GLU A 47 4.86 -0.81 12.79
N ILE A 48 4.29 -1.72 11.98
CA ILE A 48 4.05 -1.46 10.55
C ILE A 48 3.03 -0.34 10.39
N LEU A 49 1.95 -0.36 11.18
CA LEU A 49 0.92 0.66 11.11
C LEU A 49 1.47 2.05 11.47
N ALA A 50 2.19 2.16 12.58
CA ALA A 50 2.78 3.42 13.05
C ALA A 50 3.77 4.01 12.04
N TRP A 51 4.51 3.16 11.30
CA TRP A 51 5.41 3.60 10.24
C TRP A 51 4.66 3.98 8.96
N ALA A 52 3.57 3.28 8.62
CA ALA A 52 2.82 3.51 7.39
C ALA A 52 1.87 4.71 7.47
N VAL A 53 1.29 5.02 8.64
CA VAL A 53 0.35 6.14 8.82
C VAL A 53 0.93 7.49 8.34
N PRO A 54 2.16 7.88 8.70
CA PRO A 54 2.79 9.12 8.22
C PRO A 54 2.86 9.24 6.68
N LEU A 55 2.86 8.13 5.93
CA LEU A 55 2.89 8.14 4.46
C LEU A 55 1.68 8.87 3.87
N LEU A 56 0.55 8.85 4.57
CA LEU A 56 -0.69 9.52 4.15
C LEU A 56 -0.62 11.05 4.25
N GLY A 57 0.44 11.60 4.86
CA GLY A 57 0.60 13.04 5.08
C GLY A 57 -0.24 13.57 6.24
N LEU A 58 -0.18 14.89 6.43
CA LEU A 58 -0.91 15.60 7.50
C LEU A 58 -2.35 15.96 7.10
N THR A 59 -2.70 15.82 5.82
CA THR A 59 -4.03 16.17 5.31
C THR A 59 -5.02 15.05 5.60
N PRO A 60 -6.13 15.30 6.32
CA PRO A 60 -7.17 14.32 6.52
C PRO A 60 -7.73 13.81 5.19
N ALA A 61 -8.03 12.52 5.09
CA ALA A 61 -8.71 12.00 3.91
C ALA A 61 -10.17 12.50 3.90
N GLN A 62 -10.76 12.67 2.72
CA GLN A 62 -12.19 12.96 2.63
C GLN A 62 -13.00 11.68 2.83
N GLY A 63 -13.84 11.63 3.87
CA GLY A 63 -14.70 10.52 4.25
C GLY A 63 -15.76 10.16 3.19
N LEU A 64 -16.65 9.22 3.51
CA LEU A 64 -17.76 8.83 2.63
C LEU A 64 -18.97 9.79 2.72
N ASP A 65 -19.02 10.58 3.79
CA ASP A 65 -20.04 11.58 4.11
C ASP A 65 -19.51 13.02 3.94
N ASP A 66 -18.41 13.18 3.19
CA ASP A 66 -17.68 14.45 3.00
C ASP A 66 -17.07 15.05 4.28
N SER A 67 -17.06 14.31 5.40
CA SER A 67 -16.33 14.72 6.61
C SER A 67 -14.84 14.40 6.50
N ALA A 68 -14.00 15.13 7.25
CA ALA A 68 -12.59 14.79 7.38
C ALA A 68 -12.45 13.43 8.12
N ASP A 69 -11.70 12.50 7.53
CA ASP A 69 -11.34 11.22 8.13
C ASP A 69 -9.86 11.22 8.52
N THR A 70 -9.63 11.00 9.81
CA THR A 70 -8.29 10.89 10.40
C THR A 70 -8.12 9.49 10.96
N LEU A 71 -6.89 8.99 10.95
CA LEU A 71 -6.54 7.72 11.59
C LEU A 71 -6.34 7.90 13.12
N ASP A 72 -6.97 8.91 13.74
CA ASP A 72 -6.84 9.18 15.16
C ASP A 72 -7.47 8.07 16.02
N GLY A 73 -6.63 7.45 16.84
CA GLY A 73 -6.97 6.29 17.64
C GLY A 73 -6.94 4.97 16.87
N TYR A 74 -6.46 4.97 15.62
CA TYR A 74 -6.23 3.76 14.84
C TYR A 74 -5.06 2.98 15.45
N ARG A 75 -5.33 1.74 15.88
CA ARG A 75 -4.36 0.91 16.61
C ARG A 75 -4.44 -0.54 16.21
N SER A 76 -3.35 -1.27 16.36
CA SER A 76 -3.30 -2.72 16.28
C SER A 76 -2.98 -3.31 17.65
N PRO A 77 -3.68 -4.38 18.06
CA PRO A 77 -3.30 -5.14 19.25
C PRO A 77 -2.14 -6.11 18.96
N MET A 78 -1.75 -6.30 17.70
CA MET A 78 -0.65 -7.18 17.30
C MET A 78 0.65 -6.40 17.27
N HIS A 79 1.72 -7.00 17.79
CA HIS A 79 3.05 -6.41 17.84
C HIS A 79 4.06 -7.31 17.13
N GLY A 80 5.06 -6.69 16.50
CA GLY A 80 6.10 -7.41 15.77
C GLY A 80 7.34 -6.55 15.55
N ARG A 81 8.06 -6.86 14.48
CA ARG A 81 9.28 -6.13 14.13
C ARG A 81 8.92 -4.81 13.46
N ARG A 82 9.78 -3.80 13.65
CA ARG A 82 9.69 -2.55 12.88
C ARG A 82 9.98 -2.83 11.39
N PRO A 83 9.35 -2.07 10.48
CA PRO A 83 9.71 -2.12 9.07
C PRO A 83 11.19 -1.87 8.85
N VAL A 84 11.75 -2.57 7.87
CA VAL A 84 13.12 -2.34 7.39
C VAL A 84 13.06 -1.46 6.18
N VAL A 85 13.79 -0.34 6.20
CA VAL A 85 13.96 0.54 5.04
C VAL A 85 15.41 0.45 4.59
N LYS A 86 15.66 0.15 3.32
CA LYS A 86 17.02 0.05 2.75
C LYS A 86 17.21 0.89 1.50
N GLU A 87 18.26 1.67 1.52
CA GLU A 87 18.81 2.39 0.35
C GLU A 87 19.77 1.48 -0.43
N TYR A 88 19.75 1.61 -1.75
CA TYR A 88 20.72 1.01 -2.65
C TYR A 88 21.29 2.07 -3.61
N PRO A 89 22.53 1.88 -4.09
CA PRO A 89 23.16 2.84 -5.00
C PRO A 89 22.48 2.89 -6.38
N ASP A 90 21.93 1.78 -6.84
CA ASP A 90 21.31 1.66 -8.16
C ASP A 90 20.19 0.60 -8.19
N PRO A 91 19.33 0.61 -9.23
CA PRO A 91 18.21 -0.33 -9.33
C PRO A 91 18.61 -1.80 -9.43
N ASP A 92 19.80 -2.14 -9.93
CA ASP A 92 20.26 -3.53 -10.00
C ASP A 92 20.77 -4.04 -8.65
N ALA A 93 21.44 -3.18 -7.87
CA ALA A 93 21.77 -3.46 -6.48
C ALA A 93 20.51 -3.64 -5.62
N GLU A 94 19.47 -2.83 -5.84
CA GLU A 94 18.17 -3.01 -5.17
C GLU A 94 17.54 -4.37 -5.50
N MET A 95 17.61 -4.83 -6.75
CA MET A 95 17.09 -6.15 -7.11
C MET A 95 17.87 -7.29 -6.44
N ASN A 96 19.18 -7.15 -6.24
CA ASN A 96 19.96 -8.12 -5.45
C ASN A 96 19.51 -8.11 -3.98
N GLY A 97 19.34 -6.93 -3.41
CA GLY A 97 18.83 -6.77 -2.05
C GLY A 97 17.44 -7.37 -1.84
N LEU A 98 16.55 -7.24 -2.84
CA LEU A 98 15.26 -7.92 -2.85
C LEU A 98 15.42 -9.44 -2.78
N VAL A 99 16.27 -10.02 -3.63
CA VAL A 99 16.53 -11.47 -3.64
C VAL A 99 17.02 -11.94 -2.28
N GLU A 100 18.03 -11.27 -1.72
CA GLU A 100 18.57 -11.58 -0.39
C GLU A 100 17.51 -11.50 0.70
N GLN A 101 16.65 -10.47 0.65
CA GLN A 101 15.58 -10.30 1.62
C GLN A 101 14.52 -11.42 1.51
N VAL A 102 14.16 -11.81 0.29
CA VAL A 102 13.22 -12.92 0.06
C VAL A 102 13.84 -14.25 0.51
N ARG A 103 15.12 -14.52 0.20
CA ARG A 103 15.85 -15.69 0.74
C ARG A 103 15.78 -15.72 2.25
N THR A 104 16.08 -14.60 2.90
CA THR A 104 16.06 -14.49 4.36
C THR A 104 14.71 -14.89 4.95
N TRP A 105 13.60 -14.52 4.30
CA TRP A 105 12.26 -14.94 4.74
C TRP A 105 11.98 -16.42 4.48
N LEU A 106 12.40 -16.94 3.33
CA LEU A 106 12.27 -18.37 3.02
C LEU A 106 13.07 -19.24 4.00
N ASP A 107 14.32 -18.86 4.30
CA ASP A 107 15.19 -19.53 5.25
C ASP A 107 14.65 -19.47 6.69
N ALA A 108 13.88 -18.41 7.01
CA ALA A 108 13.14 -18.29 8.26
C ALA A 108 11.82 -19.10 8.27
N GLY A 109 11.55 -19.91 7.25
CA GLY A 109 10.37 -20.77 7.16
C GLY A 109 9.08 -20.05 6.75
N VAL A 110 9.18 -18.90 6.08
CA VAL A 110 7.99 -18.26 5.49
C VAL A 110 7.64 -18.97 4.19
N GLU A 111 6.41 -19.47 4.10
CA GLU A 111 5.90 -20.07 2.86
C GLU A 111 5.99 -19.07 1.68
N PRO A 112 6.46 -19.49 0.49
CA PRO A 112 6.62 -18.58 -0.65
C PRO A 112 5.36 -17.78 -1.01
N SER A 113 4.18 -18.41 -0.94
CA SER A 113 2.88 -17.75 -1.21
C SER A 113 2.49 -16.70 -0.18
N ALA A 114 3.09 -16.72 1.01
CA ALA A 114 2.89 -15.73 2.05
C ALA A 114 3.83 -14.51 1.90
N ILE A 115 4.66 -14.48 0.85
CA ILE A 115 5.55 -13.36 0.51
C ILE A 115 4.98 -12.62 -0.70
N GLY A 116 4.76 -11.32 -0.54
CA GLY A 116 4.38 -10.41 -1.62
C GLY A 116 5.49 -9.41 -1.95
N VAL A 117 5.63 -9.06 -3.23
CA VAL A 117 6.56 -8.03 -3.72
C VAL A 117 5.78 -6.99 -4.51
N ALA A 118 5.64 -5.78 -3.95
CA ALA A 118 4.86 -4.69 -4.51
C ALA A 118 5.77 -3.64 -5.16
N THR A 119 5.41 -3.19 -6.37
CA THR A 119 6.15 -2.15 -7.11
C THR A 119 5.19 -1.11 -7.68
N ARG A 120 5.65 0.10 -8.00
CA ARG A 120 4.79 1.08 -8.68
C ARG A 120 4.55 0.75 -10.15
N TYR A 121 5.57 0.27 -10.85
CA TYR A 121 5.54 0.06 -12.30
C TYR A 121 5.63 -1.43 -12.71
N VAL A 122 4.87 -1.77 -13.76
CA VAL A 122 4.81 -3.14 -14.32
C VAL A 122 6.16 -3.64 -14.81
N TRP A 123 7.02 -2.76 -15.35
CA TRP A 123 8.34 -3.17 -15.84
C TRP A 123 9.27 -3.56 -14.68
N VAL A 124 9.23 -2.84 -13.55
CA VAL A 124 9.94 -3.20 -12.30
C VAL A 124 9.40 -4.52 -11.76
N MET A 125 8.08 -4.70 -11.72
CA MET A 125 7.43 -5.96 -11.31
C MET A 125 7.92 -7.14 -12.16
N ARG A 126 8.01 -6.98 -13.50
CA ARG A 126 8.52 -8.02 -14.40
C ARG A 126 10.01 -8.30 -14.16
N LYS A 127 10.83 -7.26 -13.91
CA LYS A 127 12.26 -7.40 -13.60
C LYS A 127 12.45 -8.16 -12.27
N ALA A 128 11.72 -7.78 -11.23
CA ALA A 128 11.74 -8.45 -9.92
C ALA A 128 11.35 -9.93 -10.03
N ALA A 129 10.23 -10.23 -10.70
CA ALA A 129 9.78 -11.61 -10.89
C ALA A 129 10.79 -12.46 -11.69
N ARG A 130 11.50 -11.86 -12.65
CA ARG A 130 12.58 -12.52 -13.39
C ARG A 130 13.79 -12.77 -12.48
N ARG A 131 14.27 -11.74 -11.78
CA ARG A 131 15.44 -11.85 -10.91
C ARG A 131 15.27 -12.92 -9.83
N LEU A 132 14.08 -13.02 -9.23
CA LEU A 132 13.76 -14.09 -8.27
C LEU A 132 13.82 -15.49 -8.90
N LYS A 133 13.37 -15.64 -10.15
CA LYS A 133 13.42 -16.94 -10.87
C LYS A 133 14.82 -17.33 -11.29
N ASP A 134 15.61 -16.37 -11.78
CA ASP A 134 17.01 -16.60 -12.16
C ASP A 134 17.83 -17.09 -10.95
N ASP A 135 17.37 -16.74 -9.75
CA ASP A 135 17.94 -17.12 -8.47
C ASP A 135 17.38 -18.44 -7.88
N GLY A 136 16.53 -19.15 -8.64
CA GLY A 136 15.99 -20.46 -8.29
C GLY A 136 14.67 -20.43 -7.49
N MET A 137 14.07 -19.26 -7.26
CA MET A 137 12.80 -19.14 -6.53
C MET A 137 11.59 -19.27 -7.47
N THR A 138 10.48 -19.78 -6.94
CA THR A 138 9.18 -19.68 -7.62
C THR A 138 8.57 -18.30 -7.39
N ALA A 139 8.30 -17.57 -8.47
CA ALA A 139 7.67 -16.27 -8.42
C ALA A 139 6.58 -16.12 -9.49
N PHE A 140 5.43 -15.56 -9.13
CA PHE A 140 4.26 -15.41 -10.00
C PHE A 140 3.70 -13.99 -9.95
N GLN A 141 3.16 -13.53 -11.07
CA GLN A 141 2.46 -12.24 -11.09
C GLN A 141 1.08 -12.37 -10.47
N VAL A 142 0.70 -11.45 -9.59
CA VAL A 142 -0.64 -11.46 -8.98
C VAL A 142 -1.75 -11.10 -10.00
N PRO A 143 -2.96 -11.67 -9.83
CA PRO A 143 -3.29 -12.76 -8.90
C PRO A 143 -2.84 -14.12 -9.43
N ASN A 144 -2.24 -14.96 -8.59
CA ASN A 144 -1.93 -16.35 -8.93
C ASN A 144 -2.14 -17.27 -7.72
N LYS A 145 -2.67 -18.48 -7.94
CA LYS A 145 -2.95 -19.47 -6.89
C LYS A 145 -1.81 -20.47 -6.67
N SER A 146 -0.80 -20.46 -7.54
CA SER A 146 0.37 -21.34 -7.44
C SER A 146 1.25 -20.98 -6.25
N ALA A 147 1.89 -22.00 -5.67
CA ALA A 147 2.85 -21.83 -4.58
C ALA A 147 4.11 -21.13 -5.07
N GLY A 148 4.26 -19.85 -4.72
CA GLY A 148 5.42 -19.02 -5.05
C GLY A 148 5.23 -17.58 -4.61
N VAL A 149 6.34 -16.84 -4.60
CA VAL A 149 6.38 -15.41 -4.26
C VAL A 149 5.47 -14.62 -5.20
N GLN A 150 4.58 -13.83 -4.63
CA GLN A 150 3.58 -13.09 -5.39
C GLN A 150 4.10 -11.69 -5.72
N VAL A 151 4.33 -11.39 -6.99
CA VAL A 151 4.89 -10.12 -7.45
C VAL A 151 3.81 -9.31 -8.17
N GLY A 152 3.65 -8.03 -7.83
CA GLY A 152 2.55 -7.22 -8.30
C GLY A 152 2.82 -5.74 -8.32
N THR A 153 2.00 -5.00 -9.07
CA THR A 153 1.93 -3.56 -8.84
C THR A 153 1.19 -3.28 -7.54
N MET A 154 1.46 -2.16 -6.88
CA MET A 154 0.77 -1.74 -5.66
C MET A 154 -0.76 -1.82 -5.80
N HIS A 155 -1.29 -1.44 -6.97
CA HIS A 155 -2.73 -1.53 -7.27
C HIS A 155 -3.26 -2.96 -7.20
N LYS A 156 -2.52 -3.93 -7.75
CA LYS A 156 -2.92 -5.34 -7.77
C LYS A 156 -2.74 -6.04 -6.42
N MET A 157 -2.02 -5.43 -5.48
CA MET A 157 -1.89 -5.95 -4.11
C MET A 157 -3.12 -5.67 -3.25
N LYS A 158 -3.97 -4.72 -3.64
CA LYS A 158 -5.20 -4.43 -2.90
C LYS A 158 -6.09 -5.67 -2.84
N GLY A 159 -6.56 -5.97 -1.62
CA GLY A 159 -7.42 -7.13 -1.36
C GLY A 159 -6.66 -8.45 -1.16
N LEU A 160 -5.35 -8.47 -1.37
CA LEU A 160 -4.48 -9.59 -1.00
C LEU A 160 -3.88 -9.34 0.38
N GLU A 161 -3.44 -10.40 1.06
CA GLU A 161 -2.80 -10.33 2.37
C GLU A 161 -1.60 -11.25 2.39
N PHE A 162 -0.49 -10.78 2.98
CA PHE A 162 0.76 -11.50 2.99
C PHE A 162 1.39 -11.44 4.37
N ARG A 163 2.08 -12.50 4.76
CA ARG A 163 2.87 -12.50 6.00
C ARG A 163 4.02 -11.49 5.89
N CYS A 164 4.67 -11.45 4.73
CA CYS A 164 5.79 -10.56 4.43
C CYS A 164 5.54 -9.78 3.15
N ILE A 165 5.78 -8.46 3.16
CA ILE A 165 5.76 -7.63 1.95
C ILE A 165 7.11 -6.96 1.76
N ALA A 166 7.64 -7.03 0.54
CA ALA A 166 8.68 -6.14 0.05
C ALA A 166 8.05 -5.08 -0.87
N VAL A 167 8.17 -3.80 -0.53
CA VAL A 167 7.88 -2.67 -1.41
C VAL A 167 9.19 -2.19 -2.00
N ILE A 168 9.36 -2.27 -3.32
CA ILE A 168 10.61 -1.89 -4.01
C ILE A 168 10.36 -0.76 -5.02
N GLY A 169 11.41 -0.04 -5.37
CA GLY A 169 11.34 1.15 -6.21
C GLY A 169 10.55 2.27 -5.52
N ALA A 170 10.76 2.45 -4.21
CA ALA A 170 10.18 3.55 -3.43
C ALA A 170 11.02 4.83 -3.53
N ASP A 171 11.59 5.09 -4.71
CA ASP A 171 12.41 6.26 -5.03
C ASP A 171 11.56 7.44 -5.55
N GLU A 172 12.15 8.64 -5.58
CA GLU A 172 11.49 9.88 -6.03
C GLU A 172 11.02 9.85 -7.50
N LYS A 173 11.65 9.04 -8.34
CA LYS A 173 11.32 8.95 -9.78
C LYS A 173 10.12 8.02 -10.02
N SER A 174 9.89 7.12 -9.08
CA SER A 174 8.82 6.13 -9.13
C SER A 174 7.60 6.54 -8.33
N LEU A 175 7.78 7.18 -7.17
CA LEU A 175 6.70 7.56 -6.27
C LEU A 175 6.83 9.02 -5.81
N PRO A 176 5.87 9.90 -6.18
CA PRO A 176 4.71 9.64 -7.01
C PRO A 176 5.06 9.41 -8.49
N SER A 177 4.21 8.65 -9.20
CA SER A 177 4.33 8.54 -10.66
C SER A 177 3.97 9.87 -11.32
N ALA A 178 4.92 10.53 -12.00
CA ALA A 178 4.69 11.81 -12.69
C ALA A 178 3.49 11.80 -13.65
N LYS A 179 3.22 10.66 -14.31
CA LYS A 179 2.05 10.49 -15.21
C LYS A 179 0.70 10.47 -14.49
N ALA A 180 0.70 10.28 -13.18
CA ALA A 180 -0.50 10.20 -12.37
C ALA A 180 -0.77 11.51 -11.62
N ILE A 181 0.06 12.54 -11.82
CA ILE A 181 -0.03 13.82 -11.12
C ILE A 181 -0.38 14.92 -12.13
N THR A 182 -1.53 15.57 -11.95
CA THR A 182 -1.87 16.80 -12.66
C THR A 182 -0.88 17.92 -12.28
N PRO A 183 -0.35 18.73 -13.21
CA PRO A 183 0.47 19.89 -12.87
C PRO A 183 -0.24 20.87 -11.92
N GLU A 184 0.48 21.41 -10.95
CA GLU A 184 -0.11 22.27 -9.91
C GLU A 184 -0.65 23.59 -10.49
N ASP A 185 0.03 24.13 -11.51
CA ASP A 185 -0.35 25.35 -12.23
C ASP A 185 -1.58 25.15 -13.12
N GLU A 186 -1.84 23.93 -13.60
CA GLU A 186 -3.05 23.60 -14.35
C GLU A 186 -4.26 23.48 -13.42
N ASN A 187 -4.13 22.72 -12.33
CA ASN A 187 -5.22 22.53 -11.38
C ASN A 187 -4.71 22.07 -10.00
N ALA A 188 -4.50 23.03 -9.09
CA ALA A 188 -4.04 22.77 -7.72
C ALA A 188 -4.92 21.78 -6.94
N LYS A 189 -6.24 21.78 -7.17
CA LYS A 189 -7.16 20.84 -6.49
C LYS A 189 -6.98 19.41 -7.00
N ALA A 190 -6.91 19.22 -8.32
CA ALA A 190 -6.65 17.91 -8.92
C ALA A 190 -5.26 17.40 -8.55
N HIS A 191 -4.24 18.26 -8.58
CA HIS A 191 -2.89 17.95 -8.12
C HIS A 191 -2.88 17.39 -6.70
N ALA A 192 -3.49 18.09 -5.74
CA ALA A 192 -3.55 17.65 -4.35
C ALA A 192 -4.28 16.29 -4.21
N GLN A 193 -5.35 16.07 -4.97
CA GLN A 193 -6.07 14.79 -4.99
C GLN A 193 -5.21 13.66 -5.55
N ASP A 194 -4.48 13.90 -6.64
CA ASP A 194 -3.61 12.92 -7.28
C ASP A 194 -2.42 12.54 -6.40
N VAL A 195 -1.78 13.52 -5.74
CA VAL A 195 -0.74 13.27 -4.74
C VAL A 195 -1.30 12.41 -3.60
N GLN A 196 -2.50 12.71 -3.10
CA GLN A 196 -3.12 11.92 -2.04
C GLN A 196 -3.41 10.48 -2.49
N LYS A 197 -3.82 10.26 -3.75
CA LYS A 197 -4.02 8.91 -4.31
C LYS A 197 -2.73 8.11 -4.30
N GLU A 198 -1.60 8.71 -4.71
CA GLU A 198 -0.30 8.02 -4.70
C GLU A 198 0.19 7.73 -3.27
N ARG A 199 -0.08 8.62 -2.30
CA ARG A 199 0.16 8.34 -0.86
C ARG A 199 -0.67 7.15 -0.35
N CYS A 200 -1.97 7.14 -0.65
CA CYS A 200 -2.86 6.04 -0.33
C CYS A 200 -2.40 4.73 -0.99
N LEU A 201 -1.88 4.79 -2.22
CA LEU A 201 -1.37 3.63 -2.94
C LEU A 201 -0.18 2.98 -2.21
N LEU A 202 0.80 3.79 -1.78
CA LEU A 202 1.94 3.31 -1.00
C LEU A 202 1.49 2.77 0.37
N PHE A 203 0.63 3.50 1.08
CA PHE A 203 0.05 3.06 2.35
C PHE A 203 -0.66 1.71 2.23
N VAL A 204 -1.49 1.53 1.20
CA VAL A 204 -2.21 0.27 0.94
C VAL A 204 -1.23 -0.87 0.72
N ALA A 205 -0.17 -0.66 -0.08
CA ALA A 205 0.84 -1.67 -0.34
C ALA A 205 1.60 -2.08 0.94
N CYS A 206 2.04 -1.12 1.74
CA CYS A 206 2.74 -1.38 3.01
C CYS A 206 1.85 -2.13 4.02
N THR A 207 0.57 -1.75 4.13
CA THR A 207 -0.40 -2.39 5.04
C THR A 207 -0.95 -3.73 4.53
N ARG A 208 -0.43 -4.26 3.42
CA ARG A 208 -0.64 -5.68 3.05
C ARG A 208 0.22 -6.64 3.84
N ALA A 209 1.27 -6.14 4.51
CA ALA A 209 2.09 -6.91 5.41
C ALA A 209 1.37 -7.21 6.72
N ARG A 210 1.40 -8.48 7.12
CA ARG A 210 0.96 -8.92 8.45
C ARG A 210 2.07 -8.76 9.48
N ASP A 211 3.24 -9.36 9.21
CA ASP A 211 4.32 -9.54 10.20
C ASP A 211 5.58 -8.74 9.85
N HIS A 212 5.97 -8.73 8.57
CA HIS A 212 7.22 -8.12 8.11
C HIS A 212 7.00 -7.21 6.91
N LEU A 213 7.46 -5.97 7.03
CA LEU A 213 7.51 -5.00 5.95
C LEU A 213 8.98 -4.66 5.65
N TYR A 214 9.35 -4.81 4.39
CA TYR A 214 10.62 -4.34 3.83
C TYR A 214 10.29 -3.28 2.78
N VAL A 215 10.97 -2.14 2.82
CA VAL A 215 10.84 -1.08 1.84
C VAL A 215 12.23 -0.74 1.31
N SER A 216 12.38 -0.66 -0.01
CA SER A 216 13.65 -0.25 -0.61
C SER A 216 13.48 0.75 -1.73
N TYR A 217 14.55 1.47 -2.00
CA TYR A 217 14.68 2.42 -3.08
C TYR A 217 16.13 2.49 -3.57
N ALA A 218 16.32 2.98 -4.78
CA ALA A 218 17.62 3.21 -5.38
C ALA A 218 17.88 4.71 -5.58
N GLY A 219 19.01 5.21 -5.07
CA GLY A 219 19.32 6.64 -5.07
C GLY A 219 18.45 7.42 -4.10
N SER A 220 17.79 8.49 -4.56
CA SER A 220 16.98 9.35 -3.69
C SER A 220 15.66 8.69 -3.25
N PRO A 221 15.29 8.78 -1.96
CA PRO A 221 14.01 8.26 -1.47
C PRO A 221 12.83 9.04 -2.04
N SER A 222 11.66 8.38 -2.12
CA SER A 222 10.41 9.08 -2.39
C SER A 222 10.11 10.13 -1.31
N PRO A 223 9.58 11.31 -1.68
CA PRO A 223 9.14 12.34 -0.71
C PRO A 223 7.99 11.88 0.20
N PHE A 224 7.44 10.68 -0.03
CA PHE A 224 6.43 10.09 0.83
C PHE A 224 7.00 9.29 1.99
N LEU A 225 8.26 8.84 1.89
CA LEU A 225 8.88 8.06 2.96
C LEU A 225 9.14 8.96 4.17
N PRO A 226 8.93 8.44 5.41
CA PRO A 226 9.25 9.19 6.61
C PRO A 226 10.77 9.33 6.72
N ASN A 227 11.22 10.53 7.12
CA ASN A 227 12.63 10.81 7.45
C ASN A 227 13.12 10.03 8.67
#